data_AF-A0A1G9D3T2-F1
#
_entry.id   AF-A0A1G9D3T2-F1
#
_cell.length_a   1.000
_cell.length_b   1.000
_cell.length_c   1.000
_cell.angle_alpha   90.00
_cell.angle_beta   90.00
_cell.angle_gamma   90.00
#
_symmetry.space_group_name_H-M   'P 1'
#
loop_
_entity.id
_entity.type
_entity.pdbx_description
1 polymer ?
#
loop_
_entity_poly.entity_id
_entity_poly.type
_entity_poly.pdbx_seq_one_letter_code
_entity_poly.pdbx_strand_id
1 'polypeptide(L)' 'MKLITFFKNVSREMKKVSWPKGRELTSYTITVVSTVAFVAVFFAIIDLGITEILNLFFE' A
#
# COMPACT_ATOMS: atom_id res chain seq x y z
N MET A 1 -7.45 -34.70 13.96
CA MET A 1 -8.45 -34.62 12.86
C MET A 1 -9.32 -33.36 12.85
N LYS A 2 -9.63 -32.71 13.99
CA LYS A 2 -10.48 -31.49 14.02
C LYS A 2 -9.92 -30.30 13.22
N LEU A 3 -8.59 -30.11 13.20
CA LEU A 3 -7.93 -28.98 12.52
C LEU A 3 -8.11 -29.02 11.00
N ILE A 4 -8.01 -30.22 10.39
CA ILE A 4 -8.20 -30.41 8.94
C ILE A 4 -9.64 -30.08 8.55
N THR A 5 -10.61 -30.49 9.37
CA THR A 5 -12.03 -30.15 9.17
C THR A 5 -12.29 -28.65 9.33
N PHE A 6 -11.58 -27.98 10.24
CA PHE A 6 -11.66 -26.53 10.42
C PHE A 6 -11.17 -25.78 9.16
N PHE A 7 -9.99 -26.08 8.64
CA PHE A 7 -9.48 -25.46 7.40
C PHE A 7 -10.39 -25.74 6.19
N LYS A 8 -10.98 -26.94 6.10
CA LYS A 8 -11.97 -27.26 5.06
C LYS A 8 -13.22 -26.38 5.16
N ASN A 9 -13.71 -26.12 6.38
CA ASN A 9 -14.86 -25.24 6.60
C ASN A 9 -14.52 -23.77 6.30
N VAL A 10 -13.33 -23.30 6.68
CA VAL A 10 -12.84 -21.95 6.36
C VAL A 10 -12.73 -21.76 4.85
N SER A 11 -12.12 -22.70 4.13
CA SER A 11 -12.02 -22.66 2.67
C SER A 11 -13.41 -22.63 2.00
N ARG A 12 -14.39 -23.36 2.56
CA ARG A 12 -15.78 -23.34 2.07
C ARG A 12 -16.45 -21.98 2.25
N GLU A 13 -16.19 -21.29 3.36
CA GLU A 13 -16.76 -19.96 3.63
C GLU A 13 -16.07 -18.88 2.79
N MET A 14 -14.75 -18.97 2.63
CA MET A 14 -13.95 -18.08 1.78
C MET A 14 -14.36 -18.12 0.31
N LYS A 15 -14.93 -19.24 -0.16
CA LYS A 15 -15.50 -19.36 -1.51
C LYS A 15 -16.85 -18.66 -1.68
N LYS A 16 -17.59 -18.41 -0.59
CA LYS A 16 -18.85 -17.65 -0.62
C LYS A 16 -18.62 -16.13 -0.59
N VAL A 17 -17.43 -15.70 -0.17
CA VAL A 17 -17.04 -14.30 -0.19
C VAL A 17 -16.87 -13.85 -1.64
N SER A 18 -17.50 -12.74 -1.99
CA SER A 18 -17.35 -12.09 -3.30
C SER A 18 -16.01 -11.36 -3.36
N TRP A 19 -14.97 -12.07 -3.81
CA TRP A 19 -13.67 -11.45 -4.02
C TRP A 19 -13.73 -10.43 -5.17
N PRO A 20 -13.10 -9.27 -5.00
CA PRO A 20 -13.06 -8.25 -6.04
C PRO A 20 -12.41 -8.81 -7.31
N LYS A 21 -12.91 -8.35 -8.47
CA LYS A 21 -12.42 -8.80 -9.77
C LYS A 21 -10.99 -8.29 -9.96
N GLY A 22 -10.08 -9.09 -10.53
CA GLY A 22 -8.66 -8.74 -10.66
C GLY A 22 -8.38 -7.37 -11.34
N ARG A 23 -9.29 -6.93 -12.23
CA ARG A 23 -9.22 -5.60 -12.86
C ARG A 23 -9.44 -4.45 -11.87
N GLU A 24 -10.37 -4.62 -10.92
CA GLU A 24 -10.68 -3.65 -9.88
C GLU A 24 -9.54 -3.54 -8.88
N LEU A 25 -9.00 -4.70 -8.46
CA LEU A 25 -7.81 -4.77 -7.61
C LEU A 25 -6.62 -4.03 -8.23
N THR A 26 -6.36 -4.24 -9.51
CA THR A 26 -5.26 -3.57 -10.22
C THR A 26 -5.47 -2.05 -10.24
N SER A 27 -6.70 -1.58 -10.46
CA SER A 27 -7.00 -0.15 -10.42
C SER A 27 -6.74 0.45 -9.04
N TYR A 28 -7.15 -0.23 -7.97
CA TYR A 28 -6.90 0.23 -6.60
C TYR A 28 -5.41 0.23 -6.27
N THR A 29 -4.66 -0.80 -6.67
CA THR A 29 -3.21 -0.82 -6.48
C THR A 29 -2.54 0.33 -7.23
N ILE A 30 -2.93 0.61 -8.47
CA ILE A 30 -2.38 1.73 -9.25
C ILE A 30 -2.67 3.07 -8.56
N THR A 31 -3.90 3.27 -8.06
CA THR A 31 -4.26 4.49 -7.32
C THR A 31 -3.41 4.66 -6.06
N VAL A 32 -3.20 3.60 -5.28
CA VAL A 32 -2.36 3.68 -4.07
C VAL A 32 -0.90 3.93 -4.43
N VAL A 33 -0.38 3.25 -5.45
CA VAL A 33 1.01 3.44 -5.89
C VAL A 33 1.23 4.86 -6.40
N SER A 34 0.27 5.44 -7.12
CA SER A 34 0.39 6.81 -7.63
C SER A 34 0.38 7.85 -6.51
N THR A 35 -0.48 7.70 -5.49
CA THR A 35 -0.49 8.61 -4.34
C THR A 35 0.78 8.49 -3.51
N VAL A 36 1.28 7.28 -3.28
CA VAL A 36 2.55 7.05 -2.57
C VAL A 36 3.72 7.66 -3.35
N ALA A 37 3.78 7.47 -4.66
CA ALA A 37 4.83 8.04 -5.50
C ALA A 37 4.82 9.58 -5.46
N PHE A 38 3.64 10.20 -5.51
CA PHE A 38 3.52 11.66 -5.39
C PHE A 38 4.04 12.16 -4.05
N VAL A 39 3.63 11.54 -2.95
CA VAL A 39 4.06 11.92 -1.59
C VAL A 39 5.57 11.70 -1.41
N ALA A 40 6.12 10.62 -1.96
CA ALA A 40 7.56 10.35 -1.91
C ALA A 40 8.38 11.45 -2.62
N VAL A 41 7.94 11.90 -3.79
CA VAL A 41 8.58 13.01 -4.51
C VAL A 41 8.49 14.32 -3.72
N PHE A 42 7.33 14.60 -3.12
CA PHE A 42 7.14 15.78 -2.29
C PHE A 42 8.11 15.81 -1.10
N PHE A 43 8.23 14.69 -0.37
CA PHE A 43 9.20 14.58 0.72
C PHE A 43 10.64 14.74 0.24
N ALA A 44 11.02 14.13 -0.89
CA ALA A 44 12.36 14.28 -1.44
C ALA A 44 12.72 15.75 -1.73
N ILE A 45 11.76 16.53 -2.25
CA ILE A 45 11.97 17.96 -2.50
C ILE A 45 12.13 18.72 -1.18
N ILE A 46 11.28 18.43 -0.19
CA ILE A 46 11.33 19.09 1.11
C ILE A 46 12.63 18.78 1.85
N ASP A 47 13.07 17.53 1.86
CA ASP A 47 14.28 17.11 2.56
C ASP A 47 15.52 17.82 1.99
N LEU A 48 15.59 17.94 0.67
CA LEU A 48 16.65 18.70 0.00
C LEU A 48 16.52 20.20 0.30
N GLY A 49 15.31 20.77 0.19
CA GLY A 49 15.08 22.19 0.45
C GLY A 49 15.42 22.59 1.89
N ILE A 50 15.03 21.77 2.87
CA ILE A 50 15.36 21.98 4.28
C ILE A 50 16.87 21.84 4.50
N THR A 51 17.52 20.84 3.89
CA THR A 51 18.97 20.63 4.03
C THR A 51 19.76 21.85 3.52
N GLU A 52 19.41 22.37 2.34
CA GLU A 52 20.06 23.57 1.78
C GLU A 52 19.81 24.82 2.63
N ILE A 53 18.58 25.00 3.14
CA ILE A 53 18.25 26.11 4.04
C ILE A 53 19.06 26.00 5.34
N LEU A 54 19.11 24.82 5.96
CA LEU A 54 19.86 24.61 7.19
C LEU A 54 21.36 24.88 6.98
N ASN A 55 21.95 24.40 5.88
CA ASN A 55 23.36 24.68 5.57
C ASN A 55 23.62 26.19 5.44
N LEU A 56 22.74 26.94 4.76
CA LEU A 56 22.88 28.39 4.58
C LEU A 56 22.74 29.20 5.88
N PHE A 57 22.00 28.70 6.88
CA PHE A 57 21.77 29.41 8.15
C PHE A 57 22.73 28.99 9.28
N PHE A 58 23.28 27.78 9.24
CA PHE A 58 24.17 27.24 10.27
C PHE A 58 25.66 27.28 9.89
N GLU A 59 25.99 27.59 8.63
CA GLU A 59 27.32 27.99 8.16
C GLU A 59 27.39 29.52 8.01
#